data_AF-A0A7S3MVL3-F1
#
_entry.id   AF-A0A7S3MVL3-F1
#
_cell.length_a   1.000
_cell.length_b   1.000
_cell.length_c   1.000
_cell.angle_alpha   90.00
_cell.angle_beta   90.00
_cell.angle_gamma   90.00
#
_symmetry.space_group_name_H-M   'P 1'
#
loop_
_entity.id
_entity.type
_entity.pdbx_description
1 polymer ?
#
loop_
_entity_poly.entity_id
_entity_poly.type
_entity_poly.pdbx_seq_one_letter_code
_entity_poly.pdbx_strand_id
1 'polypeptide(L)'
;MKLNRMSKQELQNLPSFKIQNSHGSLQFLVPEGKSGLDLTGVDLSDFEIVSNSVKGYLRNEHLKPAVGCKLNVPTIATLFRIEAPSNQTGEEIEQLLKHALVSSRDQNLEKGDDFGDPEFISYHHPSKQWVFKIPHFSQWGLDLFKENSARAEQQSKAMSDAPATKFPSSLQNSQKRFRPDSDMQ
;
A
#
# COMPACT_ATOMS: atom_id res chain seq x y z
N MET A 1 -5.68 18.84 21.91
CA MET A 1 -6.30 20.16 21.61
C MET A 1 -7.67 19.93 20.97
N LYS A 2 -8.66 20.81 21.18
CA LYS A 2 -9.97 20.72 20.53
C LYS A 2 -10.02 21.69 19.34
N LEU A 3 -10.14 21.15 18.13
CA LEU A 3 -10.12 21.91 16.86
C LEU A 3 -11.21 23.00 16.79
N ASN A 4 -12.40 22.74 17.33
CA ASN A 4 -13.54 23.67 17.27
C ASN A 4 -13.35 24.98 18.05
N ARG A 5 -12.22 25.18 18.73
CA ARG A 5 -11.91 26.41 19.47
C ARG A 5 -10.79 27.22 18.82
N MET A 6 -10.23 26.76 17.71
CA MET A 6 -9.12 27.42 17.02
C MET A 6 -9.62 28.43 15.99
N SER A 7 -8.93 29.55 15.91
CA SER A 7 -9.07 30.54 14.84
C SER A 7 -8.60 29.95 13.50
N LYS A 8 -9.03 30.59 12.40
CA LYS A 8 -8.61 30.19 11.06
C LYS A 8 -7.07 30.25 10.89
N GLN A 9 -6.40 31.21 11.53
CA GLN A 9 -4.94 31.33 11.49
C GLN A 9 -4.25 30.20 12.26
N GLU A 10 -4.80 29.81 13.42
CA GLU A 10 -4.27 28.67 14.19
C GLU A 10 -4.43 27.35 13.43
N LEU A 11 -5.52 27.18 12.68
CA LEU A 11 -5.74 26.01 11.83
C LEU A 11 -4.81 25.95 10.60
N GLN A 12 -4.22 27.07 10.17
CA GLN A 12 -3.31 27.13 9.03
C GLN A 12 -1.87 26.75 9.37
N ASN A 13 -1.51 26.73 10.65
CA ASN A 13 -0.14 26.57 11.09
C ASN A 13 -0.03 25.65 12.31
N LEU A 14 -0.60 24.45 12.23
CA LEU A 14 -0.56 23.50 13.32
C LEU A 14 0.80 22.78 13.39
N PRO A 15 1.56 22.88 14.49
CA PRO A 15 2.90 22.29 14.59
C PRO A 15 2.85 20.76 14.70
N SER A 16 1.73 20.21 15.17
CA SER A 16 1.48 18.77 15.19
C SER A 16 -0.02 18.53 15.09
N PHE A 17 -0.38 17.48 14.34
CA PHE A 17 -1.76 17.04 14.26
C PHE A 17 -1.81 15.51 14.30
N LYS A 18 -2.73 14.98 15.10
CA LYS A 18 -2.92 13.56 15.30
C LYS A 18 -4.40 13.24 15.38
N ILE A 19 -4.83 12.22 14.64
CA ILE A 19 -6.13 11.58 14.81
C ILE A 19 -5.93 10.16 15.35
N GLN A 20 -6.86 9.70 16.19
CA GLN A 20 -6.76 8.41 16.85
C GLN A 20 -8.17 7.86 17.15
N ASN A 21 -8.33 6.56 17.02
CA ASN A 21 -9.51 5.82 17.45
C ASN A 21 -9.10 4.47 18.09
N SER A 22 -10.04 3.54 18.23
CA SER A 22 -9.81 2.20 18.78
C SER A 22 -8.88 1.31 17.96
N HIS A 23 -8.71 1.60 16.66
CA HIS A 23 -7.95 0.79 15.71
C HIS A 23 -6.55 1.32 15.45
N GLY A 24 -6.24 2.56 15.83
CA GLY A 24 -4.93 3.12 15.56
C GLY A 24 -4.86 4.63 15.68
N SER A 25 -3.77 5.19 15.16
CA SER A 25 -3.56 6.62 15.05
C SER A 25 -2.80 7.03 13.81
N LEU A 26 -3.03 8.25 13.35
CA LEU A 26 -2.32 8.90 12.26
C LEU A 26 -1.71 10.19 12.79
N GLN A 27 -0.39 10.31 12.70
CA GLN A 27 0.37 11.50 13.07
C GLN A 27 0.92 12.15 11.80
N PHE A 28 0.35 13.29 11.44
CA PHE A 28 0.70 14.03 10.23
C PHE A 28 1.99 14.82 10.47
N LEU A 29 2.95 14.69 9.57
CA LEU A 29 4.23 15.38 9.63
C LEU A 29 4.15 16.68 8.84
N VAL A 30 4.73 17.75 9.40
CA VAL A 30 4.87 19.03 8.69
C VAL A 30 5.83 18.82 7.52
N PRO A 31 5.41 19.13 6.27
CA PRO A 31 6.32 19.06 5.12
C PRO A 31 7.51 20.00 5.25
N GLU A 32 8.63 19.63 4.66
CA GLU A 32 9.82 20.49 4.61
C GLU A 32 9.49 21.87 4.02
N GLY A 33 10.04 22.93 4.63
CA GLY A 33 9.78 24.31 4.21
C GLY A 33 8.42 24.90 4.66
N LYS A 34 7.58 24.14 5.37
CA LYS A 34 6.35 24.66 5.98
C LYS A 34 6.53 24.88 7.48
N SER A 35 5.86 25.89 8.01
CA SER A 35 5.85 26.19 9.45
C SER A 35 4.87 25.33 10.24
N GLY A 36 3.95 24.64 9.56
CA GLY A 36 2.90 23.85 10.18
C GLY A 36 1.94 23.24 9.15
N LEU A 37 0.96 22.51 9.67
CA LEU A 37 -0.11 21.87 8.92
C LEU A 37 -1.30 22.82 8.74
N ASP A 38 -1.92 22.75 7.58
CA ASP A 38 -3.12 23.53 7.24
C ASP A 38 -4.36 22.63 7.24
N LEU A 39 -5.20 22.80 8.25
CA LEU A 39 -6.45 22.07 8.43
C LEU A 39 -7.67 22.85 7.92
N THR A 40 -7.47 24.03 7.30
CA THR A 40 -8.61 24.82 6.83
C THR A 40 -9.34 24.11 5.69
N GLY A 41 -10.64 23.87 5.89
CA GLY A 41 -11.50 23.18 4.93
C GLY A 41 -11.26 21.68 4.83
N VAL A 42 -10.47 21.09 5.73
CA VAL A 42 -10.25 19.64 5.76
C VAL A 42 -11.42 18.96 6.47
N ASP A 43 -12.08 18.03 5.79
CA ASP A 43 -13.03 17.13 6.42
C ASP A 43 -12.27 15.97 7.07
N LEU A 44 -12.24 15.93 8.40
CA LEU A 44 -11.60 14.85 9.14
C LEU A 44 -12.37 13.53 9.04
N SER A 45 -13.63 13.57 8.62
CA SER A 45 -14.40 12.37 8.35
C SER A 45 -13.82 11.58 7.16
N ASP A 46 -13.11 12.22 6.23
CA ASP A 46 -12.46 11.55 5.10
C ASP A 46 -11.29 10.64 5.49
N PHE A 47 -10.87 10.68 6.75
CA PHE A 47 -9.84 9.81 7.29
C PHE A 47 -10.45 8.71 8.14
N GLU A 48 -10.20 7.48 7.72
CA GLU A 48 -10.72 6.29 8.40
C GLU A 48 -9.54 5.42 8.88
N ILE A 49 -9.60 5.03 10.15
CA ILE A 49 -8.68 4.04 10.73
C ILE A 49 -9.54 2.84 11.09
N VAL A 50 -9.40 1.76 10.36
CA VAL A 50 -10.16 0.52 10.57
C VAL A 50 -9.23 -0.61 10.95
N SER A 51 -9.79 -1.80 11.21
CA SER A 51 -8.97 -2.98 11.49
C SER A 51 -7.97 -3.20 10.37
N ASN A 52 -6.68 -3.23 10.70
CA ASN A 52 -5.56 -3.48 9.79
C ASN A 52 -5.36 -2.50 8.61
N SER A 53 -6.11 -1.40 8.50
CA SER A 53 -5.90 -0.43 7.43
C SER A 53 -6.26 1.00 7.79
N VAL A 54 -5.66 1.93 7.04
CA VAL A 54 -5.94 3.37 7.09
C VAL A 54 -6.29 3.87 5.70
N LYS A 55 -7.23 4.80 5.64
CA LYS A 55 -7.77 5.38 4.41
C LYS A 55 -7.88 6.88 4.58
N GLY A 56 -7.58 7.63 3.52
CA GLY A 56 -7.77 9.07 3.46
C GLY A 56 -8.28 9.50 2.08
N TYR A 57 -9.15 10.50 2.04
CA TYR A 57 -9.64 11.15 0.81
C TYR A 57 -10.37 10.25 -0.21
N LEU A 58 -10.77 9.01 0.15
CA LEU A 58 -11.41 8.08 -0.79
C LEU A 58 -12.81 8.54 -1.24
N ARG A 59 -13.56 9.22 -0.38
CA ARG A 59 -14.92 9.70 -0.72
C ARG A 59 -14.90 10.89 -1.66
N ASN A 60 -13.82 11.65 -1.64
CA ASN A 60 -13.68 12.94 -2.27
C ASN A 60 -12.37 12.98 -3.06
N GLU A 61 -12.09 11.94 -3.86
CA GLU A 61 -10.82 11.79 -4.57
C GLU A 61 -10.54 12.98 -5.50
N HIS A 62 -11.56 13.55 -6.13
CA HIS A 62 -11.45 14.76 -6.95
C HIS A 62 -11.16 16.04 -6.14
N LEU A 63 -11.38 16.01 -4.82
CA LEU A 63 -11.06 17.09 -3.89
C LEU A 63 -9.78 16.80 -3.08
N LYS A 64 -9.10 15.68 -3.37
CA LYS A 64 -7.84 15.31 -2.75
C LYS A 64 -6.83 16.44 -2.98
N PRO A 65 -6.31 17.07 -1.91
CA PRO A 65 -5.31 18.12 -2.04
C PRO A 65 -4.05 17.60 -2.74
N ALA A 66 -3.31 18.47 -3.41
CA ALA A 66 -1.99 18.13 -3.94
C ALA A 66 -1.07 17.58 -2.83
N VAL A 67 -0.10 16.75 -3.20
CA VAL A 67 0.88 16.21 -2.25
C VAL A 67 1.64 17.34 -1.57
N GLY A 68 1.85 17.20 -0.26
CA GLY A 68 2.43 18.22 0.59
C GLY A 68 1.45 19.31 1.03
N CYS A 69 0.21 19.30 0.55
CA CYS A 69 -0.82 20.27 0.96
C CYS A 69 -1.81 19.68 1.96
N LYS A 70 -2.29 20.54 2.86
CA LYS A 70 -3.26 20.18 3.91
C LYS A 70 -2.80 18.97 4.73
N LEU A 71 -3.59 17.89 4.72
CA LEU A 71 -3.26 16.62 5.35
C LEU A 71 -2.81 15.54 4.34
N ASN A 72 -2.66 15.88 3.05
CA ASN A 72 -2.04 15.00 2.06
C ASN A 72 -0.50 15.10 2.15
N VAL A 73 0.03 14.78 3.32
CA VAL A 73 1.43 14.98 3.73
C VAL A 73 2.01 13.69 4.32
N PRO A 74 3.35 13.58 4.45
CA PRO A 74 3.96 12.42 5.09
C PRO A 74 3.37 12.18 6.48
N THR A 75 3.07 10.92 6.79
CA THR A 75 2.31 10.57 7.99
C THR A 75 2.82 9.29 8.61
N ILE A 76 2.97 9.29 9.94
CA ILE A 76 3.24 8.09 10.71
C ILE A 76 1.91 7.47 11.10
N ALA A 77 1.63 6.29 10.55
CA ALA A 77 0.49 5.48 10.90
C ALA A 77 0.89 4.47 11.98
N THR A 78 -0.02 4.27 12.95
CA THR A 78 0.07 3.21 13.94
C THR A 78 -1.23 2.45 13.93
N LEU A 79 -1.21 1.17 13.57
CA LEU A 79 -2.36 0.29 13.61
C LEU A 79 -2.28 -0.63 14.83
N PHE A 80 -3.38 -0.75 15.56
CA PHE A 80 -3.51 -1.57 16.76
C PHE A 80 -4.19 -2.90 16.44
N ARG A 81 -3.88 -3.92 17.22
CA ARG A 81 -4.55 -5.24 17.17
C ARG A 81 -4.49 -5.88 15.78
N ILE A 82 -3.32 -5.83 15.14
CA ILE A 82 -3.13 -6.45 13.82
C ILE A 82 -3.56 -7.92 13.84
N GLU A 83 -4.54 -8.24 12.99
CA GLU A 83 -5.11 -9.57 12.82
C GLU A 83 -4.32 -10.33 11.74
N ALA A 84 -3.10 -10.73 12.09
CA ALA A 84 -2.29 -11.63 11.27
C ALA A 84 -2.65 -13.11 11.54
N PRO A 85 -2.31 -14.02 10.61
CA PRO A 85 -2.49 -15.46 10.81
C PRO A 85 -1.91 -15.97 12.14
N SER A 86 -2.71 -16.73 12.89
CA SER A 86 -2.36 -17.15 14.27
C SER A 86 -1.21 -18.15 14.37
N ASN A 87 -0.80 -18.76 13.25
CA ASN A 87 0.27 -19.74 13.15
C ASN A 87 1.62 -19.16 12.74
N GLN A 88 1.74 -17.83 12.69
CA GLN A 88 2.97 -17.14 12.31
C GLN A 88 3.74 -16.62 13.53
N THR A 89 5.06 -16.71 13.45
CA THR A 89 6.01 -16.05 14.34
C THR A 89 6.00 -14.54 14.14
N GLY A 90 6.57 -13.80 15.09
CA GLY A 90 6.68 -12.34 14.97
C GLY A 90 7.47 -11.88 13.73
N GLU A 91 8.51 -12.62 13.36
CA GLU A 91 9.33 -12.34 12.17
C GLU A 91 8.56 -12.55 10.88
N GLU A 92 7.78 -13.64 10.78
CA GLU A 92 6.92 -13.91 9.61
C GLU A 92 5.84 -12.84 9.45
N ILE A 93 5.25 -12.38 10.56
CA ILE A 93 4.28 -11.28 10.54
C ILE A 93 4.96 -9.98 10.08
N GLU A 94 6.15 -9.67 10.57
CA GLU A 94 6.89 -8.49 10.13
C GLU A 94 7.17 -8.51 8.61
N GLN A 95 7.61 -9.65 8.07
CA GLN A 95 7.80 -9.80 6.63
C GLN A 95 6.49 -9.61 5.86
N LEU A 96 5.39 -10.19 6.35
CA LEU A 96 4.07 -10.00 5.77
C LEU A 96 3.64 -8.52 5.75
N LEU A 97 3.89 -7.78 6.83
CA LEU A 97 3.58 -6.35 6.93
C LEU A 97 4.43 -5.50 5.97
N LYS A 98 5.73 -5.82 5.83
CA LYS A 98 6.61 -5.18 4.84
C LYS A 98 6.09 -5.42 3.42
N HIS A 99 5.75 -6.66 3.08
CA HIS A 99 5.16 -6.99 1.79
C HIS A 99 3.86 -6.25 1.53
N ALA A 100 2.97 -6.15 2.53
CA ALA A 100 1.71 -5.42 2.40
C ALA A 100 1.91 -3.93 2.08
N LEU A 101 2.95 -3.27 2.61
CA LEU A 101 3.25 -1.87 2.27
C LEU A 101 3.69 -1.73 0.82
N VAL A 102 4.59 -2.60 0.36
CA VAL A 102 5.06 -2.59 -1.02
C VAL A 102 3.90 -2.85 -1.99
N SER A 103 3.05 -3.84 -1.70
CA SER A 103 1.85 -4.08 -2.51
C SER A 103 0.88 -2.91 -2.50
N SER A 104 0.70 -2.23 -1.37
CA SER A 104 -0.15 -1.03 -1.30
C SER A 104 0.41 0.11 -2.15
N ARG A 105 1.75 0.29 -2.16
CA ARG A 105 2.43 1.25 -3.03
C ARG A 105 2.16 0.92 -4.50
N ASP A 106 2.40 -0.32 -4.91
CA ASP A 106 2.24 -0.72 -6.32
C ASP A 106 0.81 -0.49 -6.82
N GLN A 107 -0.20 -0.78 -6.01
CA GLN A 107 -1.59 -0.48 -6.34
C GLN A 107 -1.90 1.01 -6.43
N ASN A 108 -1.26 1.83 -5.61
CA ASN A 108 -1.40 3.28 -5.68
C ASN A 108 -0.70 3.84 -6.92
N LEU A 109 0.45 3.28 -7.31
CA LEU A 109 1.15 3.64 -8.55
C LEU A 109 0.29 3.35 -9.79
N GLU A 110 -0.40 2.21 -9.83
CA GLU A 110 -1.35 1.89 -10.92
C GLU A 110 -2.50 2.89 -11.04
N LYS A 111 -2.87 3.57 -9.94
CA LYS A 111 -3.89 4.63 -9.90
C LYS A 111 -3.33 6.02 -10.23
N GLY A 112 -2.03 6.13 -10.53
CA GLY A 112 -1.37 7.41 -10.79
C GLY A 112 -0.97 8.18 -9.54
N ASP A 113 -1.01 7.56 -8.35
CA ASP A 113 -0.51 8.12 -7.10
C ASP A 113 0.99 7.80 -6.93
N ASP A 114 1.86 8.42 -7.73
CA ASP A 114 3.33 8.25 -7.65
C ASP A 114 4.02 9.38 -6.88
N PHE A 115 4.27 9.16 -5.59
CA PHE A 115 4.85 10.21 -4.74
C PHE A 115 5.71 9.69 -3.58
N GLY A 116 6.37 8.55 -3.76
CA GLY A 116 7.43 8.05 -2.87
C GLY A 116 7.16 6.69 -2.23
N ASP A 117 8.18 6.16 -1.55
CA ASP A 117 8.11 4.84 -0.92
C ASP A 117 7.56 4.91 0.51
N PRO A 118 6.67 3.98 0.90
CA PRO A 118 6.32 3.78 2.30
C PRO A 118 7.51 3.20 3.07
N GLU A 119 7.59 3.50 4.36
CA GLU A 119 8.65 3.03 5.23
C GLU A 119 8.07 2.20 6.37
N PHE A 120 8.50 0.95 6.48
CA PHE A 120 8.21 0.12 7.64
C PHE A 120 9.06 0.60 8.83
N ILE A 121 8.43 0.94 9.96
CA ILE A 121 9.15 1.41 11.15
C ILE A 121 9.33 0.27 12.15
N SER A 122 8.23 -0.33 12.61
CA SER A 122 8.30 -1.41 13.61
C SER A 122 7.01 -2.22 13.71
N TYR A 123 7.14 -3.44 14.21
CA TYR A 123 6.01 -4.25 14.65
C TYR A 123 6.28 -4.79 16.06
N HIS A 124 5.39 -4.48 17.00
CA HIS A 124 5.46 -5.00 18.37
C HIS A 124 4.52 -6.19 18.52
N HIS A 125 5.07 -7.40 18.41
CA HIS A 125 4.32 -8.65 18.40
C HIS A 125 3.38 -8.84 19.63
N PRO A 126 3.81 -8.60 20.89
CA PRO A 126 2.93 -8.80 22.04
C PRO A 126 1.68 -7.91 22.05
N SER A 127 1.80 -6.65 21.60
CA SER A 127 0.66 -5.73 21.54
C SER A 127 -0.03 -5.70 20.16
N LYS A 128 0.52 -6.45 19.18
CA LYS A 128 0.09 -6.47 17.78
C LYS A 128 -0.02 -5.06 17.19
N GLN A 129 0.99 -4.23 17.46
CA GLN A 129 1.03 -2.85 17.00
C GLN A 129 2.00 -2.71 15.84
N TRP A 130 1.51 -2.13 14.74
CA TRP A 130 2.29 -1.89 13.55
C TRP A 130 2.46 -0.39 13.31
N VAL A 131 3.70 0.05 13.18
CA VAL A 131 4.08 1.44 12.90
C VAL A 131 4.74 1.49 11.52
N PHE A 132 4.27 2.40 10.68
CA PHE A 132 4.83 2.66 9.36
C PHE A 132 4.61 4.11 8.96
N LYS A 133 5.41 4.61 8.04
CA LYS A 133 5.30 5.94 7.47
C LYS A 133 4.84 5.85 6.02
N ILE A 134 3.88 6.70 5.69
CA ILE A 134 3.37 6.86 4.32
C ILE A 134 3.77 8.24 3.81
N PRO A 135 4.10 8.38 2.51
CA PRO A 135 4.53 9.66 1.93
C PRO A 135 3.38 10.66 1.80
N HIS A 136 2.16 10.18 1.59
CA HIS A 136 0.93 10.96 1.51
C HIS A 136 -0.28 10.04 1.69
N PHE A 137 -1.49 10.61 1.72
CA PHE A 137 -2.69 9.81 1.96
C PHE A 137 -3.28 9.21 0.69
N SER A 138 -3.54 7.92 0.81
CA SER A 138 -4.34 7.04 -0.05
C SER A 138 -4.79 5.89 0.88
N GLN A 139 -5.04 4.69 0.37
CA GLN A 139 -5.32 3.51 1.21
C GLN A 139 -4.03 2.73 1.49
N TRP A 140 -3.82 2.35 2.75
CA TRP A 140 -2.66 1.60 3.21
C TRP A 140 -3.05 0.56 4.27
N GLY A 141 -2.49 -0.65 4.22
CA GLY A 141 -2.69 -1.68 5.25
C GLY A 141 -2.79 -3.11 4.72
N LEU A 142 -3.20 -4.05 5.57
CA LEU A 142 -3.30 -5.47 5.21
C LEU A 142 -4.52 -5.83 4.37
N ASP A 143 -5.59 -5.02 4.40
CA ASP A 143 -6.82 -5.37 3.67
C ASP A 143 -6.60 -5.42 2.16
N LEU A 144 -5.70 -4.56 1.63
CA LEU A 144 -5.27 -4.60 0.22
C LEU A 144 -4.50 -5.87 -0.14
N PHE A 145 -3.84 -6.49 0.83
CA PHE A 145 -3.12 -7.74 0.63
C PHE A 145 -4.09 -8.94 0.55
N LYS A 146 -5.14 -8.98 1.39
CA LYS A 146 -6.12 -10.08 1.39
C LYS A 146 -6.93 -10.14 0.08
N GLU A 147 -7.31 -8.98 -0.46
CA GLU A 147 -8.04 -8.91 -1.74
C GLU A 147 -7.15 -9.34 -2.91
N ASN A 148 -5.87 -8.95 -2.90
CA ASN A 148 -4.93 -9.32 -3.95
C ASN A 148 -4.49 -10.79 -3.88
N SER A 149 -4.27 -11.34 -2.68
CA SER A 149 -3.93 -12.77 -2.52
C SER A 149 -5.06 -13.66 -3.03
N ALA A 150 -6.32 -13.30 -2.75
CA ALA A 150 -7.48 -14.02 -3.28
C ALA A 150 -7.56 -13.97 -4.81
N ARG A 151 -7.27 -12.80 -5.42
CA ARG A 151 -7.26 -12.65 -6.88
C ARG A 151 -6.10 -13.39 -7.54
N ALA A 152 -4.91 -13.34 -6.95
CA ALA A 152 -3.72 -14.06 -7.44
C ALA A 152 -3.89 -15.58 -7.35
N GLU A 153 -4.54 -16.09 -6.29
CA GLU A 153 -4.91 -17.50 -6.16
C GLU A 153 -5.98 -17.93 -7.17
N GLN A 154 -6.93 -17.06 -7.50
CA GLN A 154 -7.92 -17.33 -8.54
C GLN A 154 -7.28 -17.34 -9.94
N GLN A 155 -6.34 -16.44 -10.21
CA GLN A 155 -5.60 -16.41 -11.48
C GLN A 155 -4.67 -17.61 -11.65
N SER A 156 -3.97 -18.03 -10.59
CA SER A 156 -3.11 -19.23 -10.63
C SER A 156 -3.93 -20.51 -10.76
N LYS A 157 -5.09 -20.61 -10.09
CA LYS A 157 -6.03 -21.72 -10.30
C LYS A 157 -6.61 -21.77 -11.71
N ALA A 158 -6.96 -20.62 -12.29
CA ALA A 158 -7.45 -20.55 -13.68
C ALA A 158 -6.38 -20.94 -14.72
N MET A 159 -5.09 -20.70 -14.44
CA MET A 159 -4.00 -21.17 -15.30
C MET A 159 -3.69 -22.66 -15.14
N SER A 160 -4.02 -23.27 -13.99
CA SER A 160 -3.90 -24.72 -13.78
C SER A 160 -5.09 -25.55 -14.27
N ASP A 161 -6.24 -24.90 -14.53
CA ASP A 161 -7.49 -25.56 -14.96
C ASP A 161 -7.80 -25.33 -16.46
N ALA A 162 -6.86 -24.74 -17.21
CA ALA A 162 -6.95 -24.69 -18.66
C ALA A 162 -6.86 -26.12 -19.21
N PRO A 163 -7.89 -26.63 -19.93
CA PRO A 163 -7.79 -27.94 -20.56
C PRO A 163 -6.64 -27.88 -21.56
N ALA A 164 -5.79 -28.91 -21.56
CA ALA A 164 -4.74 -29.08 -22.56
C ALA A 164 -5.38 -29.13 -23.95
N THR A 165 -5.44 -27.98 -24.63
CA THR A 165 -5.87 -27.91 -26.02
C THR A 165 -4.82 -28.66 -26.82
N LYS A 166 -5.18 -29.88 -27.22
CA LYS A 166 -4.40 -30.73 -28.12
C LYS A 166 -4.07 -29.92 -29.37
N PHE A 167 -2.80 -29.55 -29.52
CA PHE A 167 -2.29 -29.10 -30.80
C PHE A 167 -2.45 -30.26 -31.80
N PRO A 168 -3.06 -30.04 -32.98
CA PRO A 168 -3.12 -31.08 -33.99
C PRO A 168 -1.70 -31.34 -34.51
N SER A 169 -1.25 -32.57 -34.29
CA SER A 169 -0.07 -33.17 -34.91
C SER A 169 -0.31 -33.34 -36.41
N SER A 170 0.19 -32.40 -37.22
CA SER A 170 0.42 -32.63 -38.65
C SER A 170 1.44 -31.65 -39.20
N LEU A 171 2.69 -32.12 -39.31
CA LEU A 171 3.49 -32.07 -40.53
C LEU A 171 4.77 -32.86 -40.30
N GLN A 172 4.70 -34.14 -40.66
CA GLN A 172 5.87 -34.99 -40.84
C GLN A 172 6.65 -34.57 -42.09
N ASN A 173 7.97 -34.76 -41.99
CA ASN A 173 8.90 -35.12 -43.05
C ASN A 173 9.26 -34.09 -44.12
N SER A 174 10.50 -33.62 -44.03
CA SER A 174 11.48 -33.96 -45.06
C SER A 174 12.88 -34.09 -44.47
N GLN A 175 13.36 -35.33 -44.43
CA GLN A 175 14.77 -35.67 -44.40
C GLN A 175 15.48 -34.94 -45.56
N LYS A 176 16.62 -34.32 -45.27
CA LYS A 176 17.81 -34.44 -46.12
C LYS A 176 19.06 -34.41 -45.25
N ARG A 177 19.70 -35.57 -45.18
CA ARG A 177 21.08 -35.75 -44.73
C ARG A 177 22.00 -34.94 -45.65
N PHE A 178 22.95 -34.20 -45.09
CA PHE A 178 24.23 -33.93 -45.76
C PHE A 178 25.30 -33.73 -44.69
N ARG A 179 26.20 -34.70 -44.57
CA ARG A 179 27.63 -34.49 -44.30
C ARG A 179 28.35 -34.64 -45.65
N PRO A 180 29.42 -33.86 -45.89
CA PRO A 180 30.77 -34.44 -45.87
C PRO A 180 31.74 -33.53 -45.08
N ASP A 181 32.59 -34.05 -44.20
CA ASP A 181 33.95 -34.55 -44.46
C ASP A 181 34.85 -33.63 -45.31
N SER A 182 35.87 -33.12 -44.60
CA SER A 182 37.29 -33.02 -44.92
C SER A 182 37.83 -32.15 -46.07
N ASP A 183 38.92 -31.49 -45.67
CA ASP A 183 40.14 -31.12 -46.40
C ASP A 183 40.34 -29.70 -46.96
N MET A 184 41.36 -29.08 -46.34
CA MET A 184 42.49 -28.33 -46.90
C MET A 184 42.24 -27.31 -48.02
N GLN A 185 42.56 -26.06 -47.68
CA GLN A 185 43.78 -25.40 -48.18
C GLN A 185 44.24 -24.30 -47.23
#